data_AF-A0A950QEV3-F1
#
_entry.id   AF-A0A950QEV3-F1
#
_cell.length_a   1.000
_cell.length_b   1.000
_cell.length_c   1.000
_cell.angle_alpha   90.00
_cell.angle_beta   90.00
_cell.angle_gamma   90.00
#
_symmetry.space_group_name_H-M   'P 1'
#
loop_
_entity.id
_entity.type
_entity.pdbx_description
1 polymer ?
#
loop_
_entity_poly.entity_id
_entity_poly.type
_entity_poly.pdbx_seq_one_letter_code
_entity_poly.pdbx_strand_id
1 'polypeptide(L)' 'MRLDPARESWMTAAETRAVTGALMRDAGEARFVGGVVRNALLHRPVSDVDLATPL' A
#
# COMPACT_ATOMS: atom_id res chain seq x y z
N MET A 1 8.25 14.18 -1.19
CA MET A 1 8.58 12.98 -1.99
C MET A 1 7.30 12.19 -2.20
N ARG A 2 7.04 11.66 -3.40
CA ARG A 2 5.84 10.87 -3.73
C ARG A 2 6.26 9.58 -4.43
N LEU A 3 5.75 8.44 -3.99
CA LEU A 3 5.95 7.16 -4.66
C LEU A 3 5.12 7.11 -5.95
N ASP A 4 5.66 6.46 -6.98
CA ASP A 4 4.98 6.24 -8.25
C ASP A 4 4.43 4.80 -8.29
N PRO A 5 3.10 4.60 -8.26
CA PRO A 5 2.51 3.27 -8.29
C PRO A 5 2.93 2.42 -9.50
N ALA A 6 3.30 3.04 -10.63
CA ALA A 6 3.79 2.31 -11.81
C ALA A 6 5.16 1.66 -11.58
N ARG A 7 5.93 2.13 -10.59
CA ARG A 7 7.24 1.59 -10.19
C ARG A 7 7.16 0.63 -9.01
N GLU A 8 6.03 0.64 -8.31
CA GLU A 8 5.78 -0.14 -7.09
C GLU A 8 4.76 -1.24 -7.41
N SER A 9 5.23 -2.40 -7.88
CA SER A 9 4.36 -3.51 -8.30
C SER A 9 3.37 -3.95 -7.21
N TRP A 10 3.76 -3.86 -5.94
CA TRP A 10 2.92 -4.15 -4.79
C TRP A 10 1.72 -3.19 -4.64
N MET A 11 1.79 -1.96 -5.15
CA MET A 11 0.66 -1.00 -5.17
C MET A 11 -0.39 -1.34 -6.24
N THR A 12 0.03 -2.01 -7.32
CA THR A 12 -0.82 -2.27 -8.50
C THR A 12 -1.25 -3.73 -8.63
N ALA A 13 -0.70 -4.63 -7.82
CA ALA A 13 -1.14 -6.02 -7.69
C ALA A 13 -2.66 -6.12 -7.45
N ALA A 14 -3.29 -7.10 -8.11
CA ALA A 14 -4.74 -7.24 -8.11
C ALA A 14 -5.29 -7.49 -6.70
N GLU A 15 -4.57 -8.30 -5.93
CA GLU A 15 -4.88 -8.67 -4.55
C GLU A 15 -4.80 -7.46 -3.62
N THR A 16 -3.74 -6.65 -3.72
CA THR A 16 -3.61 -5.41 -2.94
C THR A 16 -4.76 -4.45 -3.24
N ARG A 17 -5.05 -4.24 -4.53
CA ARG A 17 -6.15 -3.35 -4.95
C ARG A 17 -7.52 -3.85 -4.49
N ALA A 18 -7.74 -5.16 -4.46
CA ALA A 18 -8.99 -5.74 -3.98
C ALA A 18 -9.19 -5.45 -2.49
N VAL A 19 -8.16 -5.69 -1.65
CA VAL A 19 -8.24 -5.44 -0.20
C VAL A 19 -8.37 -3.95 0.09
N THR A 20 -7.51 -3.10 -0.48
CA THR A 20 -7.58 -1.64 -0.28
C THR A 20 -8.92 -1.10 -0.78
N GLY A 21 -9.42 -1.58 -1.92
CA GLY A 21 -10.73 -1.21 -2.45
C GLY A 21 -11.87 -1.59 -1.50
N ALA A 22 -11.83 -2.78 -0.90
CA ALA A 22 -12.82 -3.20 0.08
C ALA A 22 -12.80 -2.34 1.36
N LEU A 23 -11.61 -2.01 1.87
CA LEU A 23 -11.44 -1.18 3.07
C LEU A 23 -11.84 0.28 2.86
N MET A 24 -11.74 0.79 1.63
CA MET A 24 -12.09 2.18 1.28
C MET A 24 -13.57 2.36 0.89
N ARG A 25 -14.40 1.31 1.01
CA ARG A 25 -15.84 1.44 0.81
C ARG A 25 -16.48 2.19 1.97
N ASP A 26 -17.66 2.77 1.71
CA ASP A 26 -18.54 3.33 2.74
C ASP A 26 -17.82 4.35 3.66
N ALA A 27 -17.07 5.27 3.04
CA ALA A 27 -16.22 6.29 3.69
C ALA A 27 -15.06 5.74 4.53
N GLY A 28 -14.72 4.46 4.37
CA GLY A 28 -13.53 3.85 4.94
C GLY A 28 -12.23 4.42 4.36
N GLU A 29 -11.15 4.27 5.12
CA GLU A 29 -9.82 4.67 4.70
C GLU A 29 -8.82 3.54 4.95
N ALA A 30 -7.84 3.42 4.04
CA ALA A 30 -6.71 2.52 4.20
C ALA A 30 -5.43 3.22 3.76
N ARG A 31 -4.33 3.00 4.49
CA ARG A 31 -3.01 3.53 4.17
C ARG A 31 -1.96 2.44 4.24
N PHE A 32 -1.03 2.44 3.29
CA PHE A 32 0.20 1.64 3.40
C PHE A 32 1.05 2.17 4.55
N VAL A 33 1.57 1.27 5.37
CA VAL A 33 2.37 1.60 6.55
C VAL A 33 3.56 0.67 6.70
N GLY A 34 4.41 0.90 7.69
CA GLY A 34 5.42 -0.08 8.08
C GLY A 34 6.54 -0.30 7.05
N GLY A 35 6.94 -1.56 6.90
CA GLY A 35 8.12 -1.95 6.14
C GLY A 35 8.05 -1.63 4.66
N VAL A 36 6.85 -1.76 4.06
CA VAL A 36 6.62 -1.48 2.64
C VAL A 36 6.92 -0.03 2.28
N VAL A 37 6.48 0.93 3.10
CA VAL A 37 6.74 2.36 2.87
C VAL A 37 8.23 2.68 3.05
N ARG A 38 8.84 2.19 4.14
CA ARG A 38 10.28 2.40 4.40
C ARG A 38 11.13 1.86 3.25
N ASN A 39 10.87 0.64 2.80
CA ASN A 39 11.70 -0.01 1.78
C ASN A 39 11.54 0.66 0.41
N ALA A 40 10.32 1.05 0.02
CA ALA A 40 10.08 1.80 -1.22
C ALA A 40 10.84 3.15 -1.24
N LEU A 41 10.81 3.90 -0.13
CA LEU A 41 11.53 5.18 0.00
C LEU A 41 13.06 5.01 -0.01
N LEU A 42 13.57 3.88 0.50
CA LEU A 42 15.00 3.58 0.53
C LEU A 42 15.50 2.80 -0.69
N HIS A 43 14.65 2.56 -1.69
CA HIS A 43 14.95 1.73 -2.86
C HIS A 43 15.47 0.33 -2.48
N ARG A 44 14.84 -0.29 -1.48
CA ARG A 44 15.11 -1.66 -1.03
C ARG A 44 13.97 -2.61 -1.47
N PRO A 45 14.24 -3.92 -1.59
CA PRO A 45 13.19 -4.89 -1.90
C PRO A 45 12.00 -4.82 -0.92
N VAL A 46 10.79 -4.91 -1.46
CA VAL A 46 9.54 -5.05 -0.71
C VAL A 46 9.06 -6.49 -0.83
N SER A 47 8.68 -7.12 0.29
CA SER A 47 8.25 -8.53 0.35
C SER A 47 6.81 -8.71 0.83
N ASP A 48 6.30 -7.73 1.57
CA ASP A 48 5.05 -7.76 2.31
C ASP A 48 4.36 -6.39 2.25
N VAL A 49 3.05 -6.37 2.44
CA VAL A 49 2.21 -5.16 2.39
C VAL A 49 1.40 -5.06 3.67
N ASP A 50 1.69 -4.02 4.46
CA ASP A 50 0.92 -3.68 5.65
C ASP A 50 -0.05 -2.54 5.36
N LEU A 51 -1.29 -2.68 5.82
CA LEU A 51 -2.34 -1.66 5.75
C LEU A 51 -2.80 -1.25 7.15
N ALA A 52 -3.00 0.05 7.36
CA ALA A 52 -3.66 0.58 8.54
C ALA A 52 -4.99 1.26 8.15
N THR A 53 -6.00 1.09 9.00
CA THR A 53 -7.30 1.77 8.92
C THR A 53 -7.50 2.64 10.16
N PRO A 54 -8.36 3.68 10.10
CA PRO A 54 -8.91 4.31 11.29
C PRO A 54 -9.70 3.30 12.15
N LEU A 55 -9.92 3.64 13.43
CA LEU A 55 -10.80 2.92 14.35
C LEU A 55 -12.27 3.31 14.14
#